data_AF-A0A7S1HQ79-F1
#
_entry.id   AF-A0A7S1HQ79-F1
#
_cell.length_a   1.000
_cell.length_b   1.000
_cell.length_c   1.000
_cell.angle_alpha   90.00
_cell.angle_beta   90.00
_cell.angle_gamma   90.00
#
_symmetry.space_group_name_H-M   'P 1'
#
loop_
_entity.id
_entity.type
_entity.pdbx_description
1 polymer ?
#
loop_
_entity_poly.entity_id
_entity_poly.type
_entity_poly.pdbx_seq_one_letter_code
_entity_poly.pdbx_strand_id
1 'polypeptide(L)'
;GSAQGFETIHFMFENAFEAATGDLSYKFLKDFDAMVSIDTNVLYALLHESIYVNGSGQSSGWAADRVAAPRGNFDAAWALAQEEPIYFTGEMIFPFMFDDIAQLRPLKEAANLLASKNDWPELYDDDALRENRAKVAAAVYFEDMYVDLNLSMETAGKIRGIRTFVTNEYLHSGIRENGPRIFEKLMNMTRNVETIR
;
A
#
# COMPACT_ATOMS: atom_id res chain seq x y z
N GLY A 1 -2.94 4.52 5.30
CA GLY A 1 -3.31 3.70 6.46
C GLY A 1 -4.77 3.33 6.35
N SER A 2 -5.16 2.26 7.03
CA SER A 2 -6.56 2.03 7.37
C SER A 2 -7.00 2.97 8.49
N ALA A 3 -8.30 3.15 8.67
CA ALA A 3 -8.89 4.10 9.63
C ALA A 3 -8.55 3.85 11.11
N GLN A 4 -8.05 2.67 11.49
CA GLN A 4 -7.63 2.38 12.88
C GLN A 4 -6.13 2.05 13.00
N GLY A 5 -5.36 2.27 11.93
CA GLY A 5 -3.94 1.88 11.89
C GLY A 5 -3.11 2.60 12.95
N PHE A 6 -3.27 3.91 13.09
CA PHE A 6 -2.48 4.72 14.03
C PHE A 6 -2.80 4.38 15.48
N GLU A 7 -4.06 4.19 15.80
CA GLU A 7 -4.59 3.87 17.12
C GLU A 7 -4.11 2.49 17.55
N THR A 8 -4.13 1.52 16.63
CA THR A 8 -3.60 0.17 16.88
C THR A 8 -2.13 0.22 17.25
N ILE A 9 -1.33 0.98 16.49
CA ILE A 9 0.11 1.16 16.77
C ILE A 9 0.32 1.89 18.09
N HIS A 10 -0.47 2.94 18.37
CA HIS A 10 -0.39 3.72 19.60
C HIS A 10 -0.63 2.84 20.84
N PHE A 11 -1.71 2.05 20.86
CA PHE A 11 -2.01 1.15 21.96
C PHE A 11 -0.99 0.02 22.10
N MET A 12 -0.41 -0.45 20.99
CA MET A 12 0.66 -1.44 21.03
C MET A 12 1.91 -0.88 21.73
N PHE A 13 2.28 0.37 21.46
CA PHE A 13 3.46 0.99 22.08
C PHE A 13 3.28 1.39 23.55
N GLU A 14 2.05 1.62 24.02
CA GLU A 14 1.77 2.01 25.41
C GLU A 14 2.37 1.04 26.44
N ASN A 15 2.44 -0.25 26.11
CA ASN A 15 2.96 -1.31 26.99
C ASN A 15 4.06 -2.13 26.30
N ALA A 16 4.90 -1.47 25.50
CA ALA A 16 5.95 -2.13 24.72
C ALA A 16 6.99 -2.84 25.58
N PHE A 17 7.26 -2.36 26.80
CA PHE A 17 8.35 -2.83 27.64
C PHE A 17 7.86 -3.39 28.98
N GLU A 18 8.53 -4.43 29.48
CA GLU A 18 8.35 -4.91 30.85
C GLU A 18 8.96 -3.90 31.84
N ALA A 19 8.15 -3.37 32.76
CA ALA A 19 8.61 -2.34 33.70
C ALA A 19 9.78 -2.78 34.60
N ALA A 20 9.89 -4.08 34.86
CA ALA A 20 10.92 -4.64 35.74
C ALA A 20 12.29 -4.82 35.07
N THR A 21 12.32 -5.07 33.75
CA THR A 21 13.57 -5.41 33.03
C THR A 21 13.93 -4.41 31.95
N GLY A 22 12.95 -3.67 31.42
CA GLY A 22 13.12 -2.82 30.25
C GLY A 22 13.19 -3.59 28.92
N ASP A 23 13.01 -4.92 28.95
CA ASP A 23 12.92 -5.73 27.73
C ASP A 23 11.57 -5.54 27.04
N LEU A 24 11.48 -5.88 25.75
CA LEU A 24 10.19 -5.91 25.05
C LEU A 24 9.26 -6.93 25.70
N SER A 25 8.02 -6.52 25.97
CA SER A 25 7.02 -7.38 26.60
C SER A 25 6.58 -8.49 25.65
N TYR A 26 6.28 -9.67 26.20
CA TYR A 26 5.79 -10.79 25.38
C TYR A 26 4.48 -10.43 24.66
N LYS A 27 3.64 -9.61 25.30
CA LYS A 27 2.42 -9.08 24.68
C LYS A 27 2.76 -8.24 23.44
N PHE A 28 3.68 -7.29 23.56
CA PHE A 28 4.12 -6.45 22.44
C PHE A 28 4.66 -7.29 21.29
N LEU A 29 5.55 -8.24 21.59
CA LEU A 29 6.13 -9.14 20.58
C LEU A 29 5.05 -9.91 19.83
N LYS A 30 4.06 -10.45 20.55
CA LYS A 30 2.96 -11.20 19.95
C LYS A 30 2.03 -10.32 19.11
N ASP A 31 1.71 -9.12 19.57
CA ASP A 31 0.86 -8.18 18.85
C ASP A 31 1.56 -7.68 17.58
N PHE A 32 2.87 -7.38 17.66
CA PHE A 32 3.69 -6.99 16.51
C PHE A 32 3.78 -8.11 15.47
N ASP A 33 4.07 -9.34 15.90
CA ASP A 33 4.14 -10.52 15.02
C ASP A 33 2.80 -10.76 14.31
N ALA A 34 1.67 -10.63 15.02
CA ALA A 34 0.35 -10.75 14.42
C ALA A 34 0.02 -9.62 13.42
N MET A 35 0.61 -8.44 13.58
CA MET A 35 0.42 -7.31 12.68
C MET A 35 1.24 -7.46 11.39
N VAL A 36 2.47 -8.00 11.48
CA VAL A 36 3.37 -8.21 10.33
C VAL A 36 3.21 -9.63 9.79
N SER A 37 2.07 -9.90 9.13
CA SER A 37 1.68 -11.25 8.67
C SER A 37 2.23 -11.66 7.29
N ILE A 38 3.41 -11.15 6.90
CA ILE A 38 3.98 -11.35 5.56
C ILE A 38 4.53 -12.78 5.40
N ASP A 39 4.99 -13.37 6.50
CA ASP A 39 5.54 -14.73 6.60
C ASP A 39 4.54 -15.83 6.19
N THR A 40 3.25 -15.61 6.43
CA THR A 40 2.16 -16.52 6.06
C THR A 40 1.56 -16.20 4.68
N ASN A 41 1.93 -15.06 4.08
CA ASN A 41 1.42 -14.57 2.80
C ASN A 41 2.58 -14.40 1.77
N VAL A 42 3.35 -15.46 1.57
CA VAL A 42 4.60 -15.40 0.77
C VAL A 42 4.41 -14.93 -0.68
N LEU A 43 3.27 -15.21 -1.32
CA LEU A 43 2.98 -14.72 -2.68
C LEU A 43 2.79 -13.22 -2.69
N TYR A 44 2.15 -12.68 -1.66
CA TYR A 44 1.99 -11.25 -1.50
C TYR A 44 3.37 -10.60 -1.34
N ALA A 45 4.24 -11.16 -0.49
CA ALA A 45 5.61 -10.67 -0.32
C ALA A 45 6.41 -10.67 -1.64
N LEU A 46 6.31 -11.74 -2.43
CA LEU A 46 7.06 -11.90 -3.67
C LEU A 46 6.55 -11.02 -4.81
N LEU A 47 5.23 -10.82 -4.90
CA LEU A 47 4.60 -10.16 -6.04
C LEU A 47 4.25 -8.69 -5.78
N HIS A 48 4.46 -8.19 -4.55
CA HIS A 48 4.01 -6.87 -4.10
C HIS A 48 4.32 -5.74 -5.06
N GLU A 49 5.58 -5.59 -5.50
CA GLU A 49 5.94 -4.53 -6.44
C GLU A 49 5.59 -4.86 -7.90
N SER A 50 5.53 -6.15 -8.25
CA SER A 50 5.35 -6.59 -9.64
C SER A 50 4.01 -6.16 -10.24
N ILE A 51 2.98 -5.99 -9.40
CA ILE A 51 1.65 -5.56 -9.84
C ILE A 51 1.62 -4.13 -10.41
N TYR A 52 2.67 -3.34 -10.14
CA TYR A 52 2.79 -1.96 -10.62
C TYR A 52 3.64 -1.83 -11.90
N VAL A 53 4.28 -2.92 -12.35
CA VAL A 53 5.15 -2.87 -13.53
C VAL A 53 4.30 -2.99 -14.81
N ASN A 54 4.38 -1.98 -15.67
CA ASN A 54 3.58 -1.91 -16.88
C ASN A 54 4.48 -1.69 -18.12
N GLY A 55 4.78 -2.78 -18.83
CA GLY A 55 5.48 -2.73 -20.10
C GLY A 55 6.93 -3.21 -20.09
N SER A 56 7.43 -3.50 -21.29
CA SER A 56 8.74 -4.09 -21.51
C SER A 56 9.86 -3.07 -21.29
N GLY A 57 10.99 -3.55 -20.77
CA GLY A 57 12.14 -2.74 -20.39
C GLY A 57 12.03 -2.10 -19.00
N GLN A 58 10.92 -2.30 -18.28
CA GLN A 58 10.72 -1.80 -16.92
C GLN A 58 10.85 -2.92 -15.91
N SER A 59 11.54 -2.66 -14.80
CA SER A 59 11.69 -3.56 -13.66
C SER A 59 11.29 -2.79 -12.41
N SER A 60 10.70 -3.48 -11.42
CA SER A 60 10.43 -2.83 -10.14
C SER A 60 11.76 -2.48 -9.45
N GLY A 61 12.69 -3.44 -9.45
CA GLY A 61 14.07 -3.32 -9.00
C GLY A 61 14.22 -2.93 -7.54
N TRP A 62 13.23 -3.23 -6.69
CA TRP A 62 13.13 -2.71 -5.32
C TRP A 62 12.88 -1.20 -5.30
N ALA A 63 11.81 -0.76 -5.98
CA ALA A 63 11.50 0.66 -6.14
C ALA A 63 11.30 1.35 -4.78
N ALA A 64 10.59 0.72 -3.85
CA ALA A 64 10.36 1.28 -2.52
C ALA A 64 11.68 1.48 -1.77
N ASP A 65 12.55 0.46 -1.78
CA ASP A 65 13.88 0.51 -1.18
C ASP A 65 14.75 1.61 -1.80
N ARG A 66 14.84 1.68 -3.14
CA ARG A 66 15.64 2.72 -3.82
C ARG A 66 15.14 4.13 -3.55
N VAL A 67 13.84 4.32 -3.39
CA VAL A 67 13.25 5.64 -3.08
C VAL A 67 13.45 6.02 -1.62
N ALA A 68 13.42 5.04 -0.71
CA ALA A 68 13.64 5.24 0.72
C ALA A 68 15.11 5.41 1.10
N ALA A 69 16.02 4.63 0.49
CA ALA A 69 17.46 4.60 0.80
C ALA A 69 18.16 5.97 0.90
N PRO A 70 17.93 6.96 0.00
CA PRO A 70 18.56 8.27 0.11
C PRO A 70 17.94 9.18 1.19
N ARG A 71 16.85 8.75 1.85
CA ARG A 71 16.09 9.53 2.82
C ARG A 71 16.32 8.97 4.22
N GLY A 72 17.24 9.60 4.94
CA GLY A 72 17.69 9.13 6.26
C GLY A 72 16.56 8.89 7.27
N ASN A 73 15.45 9.64 7.22
CA ASN A 73 14.32 9.45 8.15
C ASN A 73 13.66 8.06 8.08
N PHE A 74 13.81 7.31 6.99
CA PHE A 74 13.32 5.93 6.88
C PHE A 74 14.29 4.90 7.50
N ASP A 75 15.51 5.30 7.86
CA ASP A 75 16.42 4.53 8.69
C ASP A 75 16.27 5.01 10.15
N ALA A 76 15.72 4.16 11.00
CA ALA A 76 15.47 4.49 12.39
C ALA A 76 16.77 4.80 13.18
N ALA A 77 17.86 4.09 12.90
CA ALA A 77 19.14 4.32 13.59
C ALA A 77 19.76 5.66 13.18
N TRP A 78 19.69 5.98 11.89
CA TRP A 78 20.11 7.29 11.39
C TRP A 78 19.25 8.41 11.99
N ALA A 79 17.92 8.27 11.95
CA ALA A 79 17.00 9.31 12.42
C ALA A 79 17.22 9.63 13.90
N LEU A 80 17.37 8.60 14.74
CA LEU A 80 17.71 8.75 16.16
C LEU A 80 19.06 9.44 16.36
N ALA A 81 20.08 9.06 15.59
CA ALA A 81 21.41 9.66 15.70
C ALA A 81 21.46 11.13 15.25
N GLN A 82 20.55 11.55 14.36
CA GLN A 82 20.42 12.94 13.89
C GLN A 82 19.37 13.75 14.66
N GLU A 83 18.70 13.17 15.67
CA GLU A 83 17.57 13.79 16.37
C GLU A 83 16.43 14.21 15.42
N GLU A 84 16.26 13.47 14.33
CA GLU A 84 15.24 13.69 13.30
C GLU A 84 14.03 12.74 13.50
N PRO A 85 12.82 13.10 13.04
CA PRO A 85 11.67 12.22 13.12
C PRO A 85 11.87 10.92 12.34
N ILE A 86 11.50 9.79 12.93
CA ILE A 86 11.45 8.49 12.26
C ILE A 86 10.21 8.47 11.36
N TYR A 87 10.40 8.17 10.08
CA TYR A 87 9.31 8.01 9.13
C TYR A 87 8.93 6.54 9.00
N PHE A 88 7.63 6.28 9.09
CA PHE A 88 7.07 4.98 8.78
C PHE A 88 6.72 4.90 7.30
N THR A 89 6.91 3.71 6.73
CA THR A 89 6.44 3.42 5.38
C THR A 89 4.96 3.08 5.43
N GLY A 90 4.31 3.17 4.27
CA GLY A 90 3.06 2.45 4.07
C GLY A 90 3.31 0.94 3.96
N GLU A 91 2.45 0.28 3.20
CA GLU A 91 2.50 -1.15 2.95
C GLU A 91 3.46 -1.41 1.78
N MET A 92 4.71 -1.75 2.10
CA MET A 92 5.79 -1.99 1.14
C MET A 92 6.63 -3.20 1.57
N ILE A 93 7.23 -3.89 0.59
CA ILE A 93 8.16 -4.99 0.81
C ILE A 93 9.58 -4.54 0.50
N PHE A 94 10.50 -4.82 1.42
CA PHE A 94 11.91 -4.44 1.30
C PHE A 94 12.82 -5.67 1.21
N PRO A 95 14.00 -5.57 0.55
CA PRO A 95 14.94 -6.68 0.42
C PRO A 95 15.31 -7.33 1.76
N PHE A 96 15.52 -6.52 2.81
CA PHE A 96 15.92 -7.00 4.14
C PHE A 96 14.88 -7.94 4.77
N MET A 97 13.59 -7.84 4.39
CA MET A 97 12.56 -8.74 4.92
C MET A 97 12.82 -10.20 4.51
N PHE A 98 13.43 -10.42 3.34
CA PHE A 98 13.87 -11.75 2.90
C PHE A 98 15.17 -12.22 3.57
N ASP A 99 15.86 -11.34 4.30
CA ASP A 99 17.00 -11.69 5.15
C ASP A 99 16.56 -11.98 6.59
N ASP A 100 15.64 -11.19 7.12
CA ASP A 100 15.29 -11.21 8.53
C ASP A 100 14.17 -12.22 8.84
N ILE A 101 13.14 -12.31 7.98
CA ILE A 101 11.98 -13.19 8.21
C ILE A 101 12.33 -14.61 7.75
N ALA A 102 12.39 -15.54 8.71
CA ALA A 102 12.88 -16.89 8.49
C ALA A 102 12.14 -17.64 7.36
N GLN A 103 10.83 -17.46 7.26
CA GLN A 103 9.96 -18.09 6.26
C GLN A 103 10.20 -17.54 4.84
N LEU A 104 10.71 -16.29 4.72
CA LEU A 104 10.98 -15.65 3.43
C LEU A 104 12.39 -15.93 2.91
N ARG A 105 13.36 -16.26 3.79
CA ARG A 105 14.76 -16.53 3.40
C ARG A 105 14.93 -17.49 2.22
N PRO A 106 14.23 -18.65 2.16
CA PRO A 106 14.37 -19.56 1.02
C PRO A 106 13.92 -18.96 -0.32
N LEU A 107 13.15 -17.87 -0.28
CA LEU A 107 12.56 -17.21 -1.45
C LEU A 107 13.38 -15.99 -1.90
N LYS A 108 14.46 -15.64 -1.21
CA LYS A 108 15.26 -14.43 -1.50
C LYS A 108 15.75 -14.36 -2.95
N GLU A 109 16.23 -15.49 -3.49
CA GLU A 109 16.69 -15.54 -4.88
C GLU A 109 15.53 -15.27 -5.86
N ALA A 110 14.38 -15.90 -5.64
CA ALA A 110 13.18 -15.67 -6.44
C ALA A 110 12.71 -14.22 -6.37
N ALA A 111 12.74 -13.61 -5.19
CA ALA A 111 12.39 -12.20 -4.99
C ALA A 111 13.30 -11.27 -5.80
N ASN A 112 14.61 -11.51 -5.78
CA ASN A 112 15.58 -10.72 -6.57
C ASN A 112 15.41 -10.90 -8.09
N LEU A 113 15.10 -12.13 -8.54
CA LEU A 113 14.79 -12.40 -9.94
C LEU A 113 13.53 -11.65 -10.39
N LEU A 114 12.47 -11.68 -9.58
CA LEU A 114 11.24 -10.94 -9.86
C LEU A 114 11.46 -9.43 -9.87
N ALA A 115 12.20 -8.90 -8.89
CA ALA A 115 12.54 -7.48 -8.84
C ALA A 115 13.34 -7.05 -10.08
N SER A 116 14.26 -7.90 -10.57
CA SER A 116 15.11 -7.59 -11.74
C SER A 116 14.44 -7.89 -13.09
N LYS A 117 13.32 -8.63 -13.09
CA LYS A 117 12.59 -8.99 -14.30
C LYS A 117 12.14 -7.72 -15.02
N ASN A 118 12.45 -7.63 -16.32
CA ASN A 118 12.19 -6.43 -17.13
C ASN A 118 11.41 -6.69 -18.42
N ASP A 119 11.08 -7.94 -18.72
CA ASP A 119 10.28 -8.39 -19.86
C ASP A 119 8.80 -8.54 -19.49
N TRP A 120 8.27 -7.61 -18.69
CA TRP A 120 6.85 -7.57 -18.36
C TRP A 120 6.02 -7.13 -19.57
N PRO A 121 4.84 -7.73 -19.79
CA PRO A 121 3.93 -7.23 -20.81
C PRO A 121 3.35 -5.86 -20.39
N GLU A 122 2.81 -5.14 -21.37
CA GLU A 122 1.92 -4.02 -21.08
C GLU A 122 0.62 -4.58 -20.48
N LEU A 123 0.27 -4.11 -19.28
CA LEU A 123 -0.94 -4.45 -18.55
C LEU A 123 -2.12 -3.55 -18.95
N TYR A 124 -1.84 -2.30 -19.31
CA TYR A 124 -2.86 -1.28 -19.59
C TYR A 124 -2.74 -0.74 -21.01
N ASP A 125 -3.86 -0.71 -21.72
CA ASP A 125 -4.02 -0.07 -23.02
C ASP A 125 -4.77 1.27 -22.85
N ASP A 126 -3.99 2.34 -22.90
CA ASP A 126 -4.47 3.72 -22.73
C ASP A 126 -5.46 4.14 -23.82
N ASP A 127 -5.32 3.65 -25.05
CA ASP A 127 -6.25 3.94 -26.15
C ASP A 127 -7.59 3.21 -25.92
N ALA A 128 -7.54 1.96 -25.49
CA ALA A 128 -8.74 1.22 -25.11
C ALA A 128 -9.50 1.90 -23.95
N LEU A 129 -8.77 2.43 -22.95
CA LEU A 129 -9.37 3.18 -21.84
C LEU A 129 -10.03 4.51 -22.31
N ARG A 130 -9.42 5.20 -23.27
CA ARG A 130 -9.97 6.41 -23.91
C ARG A 130 -11.21 6.13 -24.74
N GLU A 131 -11.34 4.93 -25.31
CA GLU A 131 -12.50 4.55 -26.12
C GLU A 131 -13.58 3.79 -25.32
N ASN A 132 -13.35 3.56 -24.03
CA ASN A 132 -14.23 2.79 -23.17
C ASN A 132 -15.69 3.27 -23.26
N ARG A 133 -16.61 2.30 -23.37
CA ARG A 133 -18.07 2.53 -23.45
C ARG A 133 -18.81 2.00 -22.23
N ALA A 134 -18.14 1.27 -21.33
CA ALA A 134 -18.71 0.84 -20.08
C ALA A 134 -19.01 2.06 -19.19
N LYS A 135 -20.06 1.98 -18.38
CA LYS A 135 -20.33 2.99 -17.36
C LYS A 135 -19.40 2.75 -16.19
N VAL A 136 -18.52 3.70 -15.89
CA VAL A 136 -17.53 3.57 -14.82
C VAL A 136 -17.82 4.57 -13.71
N ALA A 137 -17.77 4.09 -12.47
CA ALA A 137 -17.71 4.92 -11.28
C ALA A 137 -16.57 4.41 -10.39
N ALA A 138 -15.79 5.31 -9.81
CA ALA A 138 -14.66 4.97 -8.92
C ALA A 138 -14.75 5.77 -7.63
N ALA A 139 -14.47 5.10 -6.50
CA ALA A 139 -14.23 5.78 -5.24
C ALA A 139 -12.77 6.25 -5.22
N VAL A 140 -12.54 7.49 -4.79
CA VAL A 140 -11.21 8.07 -4.63
C VAL A 140 -11.17 8.68 -3.23
N TYR A 141 -10.31 8.15 -2.36
CA TYR A 141 -10.18 8.65 -1.01
C TYR A 141 -9.16 9.78 -0.99
N PHE A 142 -9.57 10.94 -0.47
CA PHE A 142 -8.79 12.18 -0.56
C PHE A 142 -7.45 12.09 0.18
N GLU A 143 -7.43 11.41 1.32
CA GLU A 143 -6.27 11.24 2.20
C GLU A 143 -5.74 9.79 2.18
N ASP A 144 -5.88 9.10 1.04
CA ASP A 144 -5.34 7.75 0.89
C ASP A 144 -3.80 7.78 0.91
N MET A 145 -3.21 7.08 1.87
CA MET A 145 -1.76 6.95 1.99
C MET A 145 -1.14 6.04 0.93
N TYR A 146 -1.92 5.12 0.34
CA TYR A 146 -1.42 4.10 -0.59
C TYR A 146 -1.64 4.49 -2.05
N VAL A 147 -2.74 5.20 -2.34
CA VAL A 147 -3.08 5.62 -3.71
C VAL A 147 -3.20 7.13 -3.76
N ASP A 148 -2.16 7.78 -4.27
CA ASP A 148 -2.13 9.26 -4.36
C ASP A 148 -3.33 9.82 -5.14
N LEU A 149 -3.91 10.89 -4.60
CA LEU A 149 -5.07 11.55 -5.17
C LEU A 149 -4.80 12.06 -6.59
N ASN A 150 -3.64 12.70 -6.83
CA ASN A 150 -3.33 13.28 -8.13
C ASN A 150 -3.12 12.19 -9.17
N LEU A 151 -2.42 11.09 -8.83
CA LEU A 151 -2.28 9.93 -9.70
C LEU A 151 -3.63 9.28 -10.03
N SER A 152 -4.53 9.19 -9.03
CA SER A 152 -5.89 8.69 -9.24
C SER A 152 -6.69 9.56 -10.20
N MET A 153 -6.61 10.88 -10.02
CA MET A 153 -7.34 11.84 -10.86
C MET A 153 -6.74 11.95 -12.27
N GLU A 154 -5.41 11.83 -12.42
CA GLU A 154 -4.75 11.72 -13.72
C GLU A 154 -5.25 10.50 -14.48
N THR A 155 -5.29 9.34 -13.81
CA THR A 155 -5.81 8.09 -14.39
C THR A 155 -7.28 8.23 -14.78
N ALA A 156 -8.11 8.82 -13.91
CA ALA A 156 -9.52 9.10 -14.22
C ALA A 156 -9.66 10.02 -15.45
N GLY A 157 -8.78 11.01 -15.62
CA GLY A 157 -8.76 11.88 -16.80
C GLY A 157 -8.51 11.15 -18.13
N LYS A 158 -7.89 9.97 -18.10
CA LYS A 158 -7.62 9.14 -19.28
C LYS A 158 -8.76 8.18 -19.63
N ILE A 159 -9.68 7.91 -18.71
CA ILE A 159 -10.76 6.92 -18.91
C ILE A 159 -12.04 7.62 -19.34
N ARG A 160 -12.56 7.26 -20.52
CA ARG A 160 -13.76 7.89 -21.05
C ARG A 160 -14.99 7.62 -20.20
N GLY A 161 -15.67 8.70 -19.81
CA GLY A 161 -16.97 8.65 -19.12
C GLY A 161 -16.90 8.15 -17.68
N ILE A 162 -15.70 8.01 -17.10
CA ILE A 162 -15.56 7.70 -15.68
C ILE A 162 -16.13 8.82 -14.82
N ARG A 163 -16.68 8.43 -13.67
CA ARG A 163 -17.14 9.35 -12.64
C ARG A 163 -16.50 9.01 -11.31
N THR A 164 -15.92 10.00 -10.66
CA THR A 164 -15.22 9.83 -9.40
C THR A 164 -16.07 10.30 -8.22
N PHE A 165 -16.22 9.47 -7.21
CA PHE A 165 -16.67 9.86 -5.88
C PHE A 165 -15.44 10.15 -5.04
N VAL A 166 -15.01 11.41 -5.06
CA VAL A 166 -13.89 11.89 -4.23
C VAL A 166 -14.42 12.20 -2.84
N THR A 167 -13.86 11.59 -1.80
CA THR A 167 -14.33 11.76 -0.42
C THR A 167 -13.21 11.68 0.60
N ASN A 168 -13.33 12.44 1.68
CA ASN A 168 -12.51 12.32 2.89
C ASN A 168 -13.28 11.64 4.04
N GLU A 169 -14.47 11.07 3.78
CA GLU A 169 -15.24 10.31 4.79
C GLU A 169 -14.57 8.98 5.14
N TYR A 170 -13.66 8.49 4.29
CA TYR A 170 -13.00 7.21 4.41
C TYR A 170 -11.53 7.31 4.02
N LEU A 171 -10.72 6.40 4.57
CA LEU A 171 -9.36 6.11 4.08
C LEU A 171 -9.39 4.87 3.18
N HIS A 172 -8.21 4.30 2.90
CA HIS A 172 -8.03 3.10 2.08
C HIS A 172 -8.92 1.91 2.49
N SER A 173 -9.26 1.82 3.78
CA SER A 173 -10.14 0.78 4.33
C SER A 173 -11.63 1.02 4.10
N GLY A 174 -12.04 2.03 3.33
CA GLY A 174 -13.44 2.45 3.22
C GLY A 174 -14.42 1.31 2.92
N ILE A 175 -14.07 0.38 2.02
CA ILE A 175 -14.91 -0.79 1.71
C ILE A 175 -15.12 -1.70 2.94
N ARG A 176 -14.13 -1.84 3.81
CA ARG A 176 -14.24 -2.63 5.05
C ARG A 176 -15.08 -1.91 6.10
N GLU A 177 -15.03 -0.58 6.12
CA GLU A 177 -15.75 0.24 7.09
C GLU A 177 -17.23 0.41 6.73
N ASN A 178 -17.53 0.70 5.47
CA ASN A 178 -18.89 0.86 4.98
C ASN A 178 -19.05 0.50 3.49
N GLY A 179 -18.65 -0.73 3.16
CA GLY A 179 -18.78 -1.30 1.83
C GLY A 179 -20.18 -1.17 1.20
N PRO A 180 -21.28 -1.47 1.92
CA PRO A 180 -22.62 -1.32 1.37
C PRO A 180 -22.93 0.10 0.88
N ARG A 181 -22.61 1.13 1.67
CA ARG A 181 -22.84 2.54 1.29
C ARG A 181 -21.98 2.96 0.10
N ILE A 182 -20.70 2.62 0.11
CA ILE A 182 -19.78 2.96 -0.99
C ILE A 182 -20.23 2.25 -2.27
N PHE A 183 -20.56 0.97 -2.20
CA PHE A 183 -21.02 0.20 -3.33
C PHE A 183 -22.33 0.75 -3.90
N GLU A 184 -23.33 1.00 -3.05
CA GLU A 184 -24.60 1.60 -3.47
C GLU A 184 -24.39 2.95 -4.16
N LYS A 185 -23.55 3.82 -3.60
CA LYS A 185 -23.16 5.11 -4.20
C LYS A 185 -22.59 4.94 -5.61
N LEU A 186 -21.59 4.07 -5.79
CA LEU A 186 -20.97 3.82 -7.09
C LEU A 186 -21.97 3.23 -8.09
N MET A 187 -22.84 2.33 -7.65
CA MET A 187 -23.89 1.76 -8.49
C MET A 187 -24.94 2.79 -8.90
N ASN A 188 -25.35 3.67 -7.99
CA ASN A 188 -26.30 4.75 -8.30
C ASN A 188 -25.70 5.78 -9.25
N MET A 189 -24.41 6.08 -9.09
CA MET A 189 -23.64 6.85 -10.08
C MET A 189 -23.77 6.13 -11.42
N THR A 190 -23.25 4.91 -11.60
CA THR A 190 -23.30 4.22 -12.92
C THR A 190 -24.69 4.12 -13.53
N ARG A 191 -25.76 4.05 -12.73
CA ARG A 191 -27.16 4.02 -13.21
C ARG A 191 -27.76 5.38 -13.54
N ASN A 192 -27.04 6.48 -13.29
CA ASN A 192 -27.51 7.86 -13.42
C ASN A 192 -28.73 8.18 -12.53
N VAL A 193 -28.85 7.47 -11.41
CA VAL A 193 -29.85 7.78 -10.37
C VAL A 193 -29.40 9.00 -9.59
N GLU A 194 -28.10 9.11 -9.34
CA GLU A 194 -27.47 10.31 -8.81
C GLU A 194 -26.71 11.01 -9.94
N THR A 195 -27.21 12.17 -10.35
CA THR A 195 -26.44 13.13 -11.15
C THR A 195 -25.42 13.80 -10.24
N ILE A 196 -24.15 13.74 -10.61
CA ILE A 196 -23.08 14.44 -9.88
C ILE A 196 -23.34 15.94 -10.00
N ARG A 197 -23.36 16.64 -8.86
CA ARG A 197 -23.07 18.07 -8.78
C ARG A 197 -21.60 18.24 -8.50
#